data_AF-A0A7C7JV24-F1
#
_entry.id   AF-A0A7C7JV24-F1
#
_cell.length_a   1.000
_cell.length_b   1.000
_cell.length_c   1.000
_cell.angle_alpha   90.00
_cell.angle_beta   90.00
_cell.angle_gamma   90.00
#
_symmetry.space_group_name_H-M   'P 1'
#
loop_
_entity.id
_entity.type
_entity.pdbx_description
1 polymer ?
#
loop_
_entity_poly.entity_id
_entity_poly.type
_entity_poly.pdbx_seq_one_letter_code
_entity_poly.pdbx_strand_id
1 'polypeptide(L)'
;MSLFSRLVGDASEISPEEAKEELQNVLVEDEEVEASFILIRDLIVFTSLRLLLVDKQGITGKRTEYLSIPYQSIYQFSITTAGHFDIDSELLLYIAGSNEPRKIEIKSGDAILKIQKLLITRISPKG
;
A
#
# COMPACT_ATOMS: atom_id res chain seq x y z
N MET A 1 5.64 -22.99 0.00
CA MET A 1 4.81 -22.14 0.88
C MET A 1 4.49 -20.88 0.09
N SER A 2 3.28 -20.39 -0.16
CA SER A 2 1.91 -20.92 -0.10
C SER A 2 1.16 -20.06 -1.15
N LEU A 3 0.97 -20.57 -2.38
CA LEU A 3 0.11 -19.89 -3.37
C LEU A 3 -1.39 -20.08 -3.07
N PHE A 4 -1.71 -20.80 -1.99
CA PHE A 4 -3.06 -21.21 -1.62
C PHE A 4 -3.74 -20.28 -0.61
N SER A 5 -3.03 -19.33 0.02
CA SER A 5 -3.63 -18.36 0.97
C SER A 5 -4.41 -17.23 0.26
N ARG A 6 -4.13 -16.98 -1.04
CA ARG A 6 -4.73 -15.90 -1.84
C ARG A 6 -6.23 -16.08 -2.16
N LEU A 7 -6.88 -17.11 -1.61
CA LEU A 7 -8.28 -17.46 -1.91
C LEU A 7 -9.26 -17.24 -0.73
N VAL A 8 -8.81 -16.76 0.44
CA VAL A 8 -9.68 -16.62 1.62
C VAL A 8 -9.91 -15.17 2.05
N GLY A 9 -9.32 -14.19 1.37
CA GLY A 9 -9.58 -12.75 1.58
C GLY A 9 -9.83 -12.05 0.26
N ASP A 10 -10.46 -10.87 0.31
CA ASP A 10 -10.48 -9.87 -0.77
C ASP A 10 -9.16 -9.95 -1.55
N ALA A 11 -9.18 -10.29 -2.85
CA ALA A 11 -8.03 -10.77 -3.62
C ALA A 11 -6.82 -9.79 -3.68
N SER A 12 -7.02 -8.61 -3.10
CA SER A 12 -6.10 -7.50 -2.97
C SER A 12 -5.49 -7.36 -1.57
N GLU A 13 -5.89 -8.12 -0.55
CA GLU A 13 -5.41 -7.99 0.83
C GLU A 13 -4.56 -9.21 1.21
N ILE A 14 -3.42 -8.98 1.88
CA ILE A 14 -2.63 -10.05 2.51
C ILE A 14 -2.64 -9.88 4.01
N SER A 15 -2.53 -11.01 4.72
CA SER A 15 -2.56 -10.99 6.17
C SER A 15 -1.36 -10.21 6.74
N PRO A 16 -1.53 -9.49 7.86
CA PRO A 16 -0.42 -8.78 8.51
C PRO A 16 0.78 -9.68 8.83
N GLU A 17 0.54 -10.96 9.14
CA GLU A 17 1.58 -11.96 9.42
C GLU A 17 2.41 -12.30 8.18
N GLU A 18 1.74 -12.54 7.04
CA GLU A 18 2.41 -12.80 5.76
C GLU A 18 3.25 -11.59 5.33
N ALA A 19 2.68 -10.37 5.45
CA ALA A 19 3.39 -9.13 5.15
C ALA A 19 4.60 -8.92 6.08
N LYS A 20 4.45 -9.22 7.38
CA LYS A 20 5.53 -9.11 8.37
C LYS A 20 6.66 -10.09 8.07
N GLU A 21 6.35 -11.32 7.67
CA GLU A 21 7.37 -12.31 7.27
C GLU A 21 8.16 -11.83 6.04
N GLU A 22 7.48 -11.28 5.03
CA GLU A 22 8.11 -10.73 3.82
C GLU A 22 8.99 -9.50 4.13
N LEU A 23 8.60 -8.69 5.13
CA LEU A 23 9.25 -7.43 5.47
C LEU A 23 10.14 -7.49 6.72
N GLN A 24 10.42 -8.68 7.25
CA GLN A 24 11.18 -8.86 8.50
C GLN A 24 12.55 -8.16 8.52
N ASN A 25 13.19 -8.00 7.35
CA ASN A 25 14.51 -7.38 7.23
C ASN A 25 14.48 -5.85 7.12
N VAL A 26 13.29 -5.25 6.97
CA VAL A 26 13.11 -3.80 6.75
C VAL A 26 12.23 -3.13 7.80
N LEU A 27 11.45 -3.92 8.56
CA LEU A 27 10.72 -3.46 9.73
C LEU A 27 11.66 -3.33 10.93
N VAL A 28 11.42 -2.31 11.77
CA VAL A 28 12.08 -2.21 13.08
C VAL A 28 11.30 -3.01 14.13
N GLU A 29 11.93 -3.28 15.28
CA GLU A 29 11.41 -4.20 16.30
C GLU A 29 9.97 -3.87 16.77
N ASP A 30 9.67 -2.58 16.99
CA ASP A 30 8.37 -2.08 17.43
C ASP A 30 7.46 -1.58 16.28
N GLU A 31 7.81 -1.87 15.03
CA GLU A 31 6.99 -1.51 13.87
C GLU A 31 5.97 -2.63 13.58
N GLU A 32 4.69 -2.33 13.80
CA GLU A 32 3.59 -3.27 13.55
C GLU A 32 3.04 -3.08 12.14
N VAL A 33 2.77 -4.19 11.44
CA VAL A 33 2.00 -4.16 10.19
C VAL A 33 0.52 -4.18 10.55
N GLU A 34 -0.23 -3.21 10.06
CA GLU A 34 -1.65 -3.05 10.41
C GLU A 34 -2.57 -3.47 9.26
N ALA A 35 -2.15 -3.20 8.03
CA ALA A 35 -2.86 -3.62 6.83
C ALA A 35 -1.89 -3.68 5.66
N SER A 36 -2.19 -4.55 4.69
CA SER A 36 -1.32 -4.77 3.55
C SER A 36 -2.13 -5.19 2.34
N PHE A 37 -1.91 -4.51 1.22
CA PHE A 37 -2.65 -4.76 0.00
C PHE A 37 -1.70 -5.07 -1.16
N ILE A 38 -1.96 -6.20 -1.84
CA ILE A 38 -1.38 -6.53 -3.13
C ILE A 38 -2.11 -5.70 -4.20
N LEU A 39 -1.31 -4.95 -4.94
CA LEU A 39 -1.73 -4.22 -6.12
C LEU A 39 -1.46 -5.07 -7.38
N ILE A 40 -1.34 -4.43 -8.54
CA ILE A 40 -1.10 -5.15 -9.80
C ILE A 40 0.31 -5.77 -9.81
N ARG A 41 1.32 -5.02 -9.36
CA ARG A 41 2.73 -5.44 -9.27
C ARG A 41 3.36 -5.16 -7.91
N ASP A 42 2.78 -4.23 -7.17
CA ASP A 42 3.36 -3.67 -5.96
C ASP A 42 2.62 -4.15 -4.71
N LEU A 43 3.23 -3.95 -3.55
CA LEU A 43 2.60 -4.10 -2.25
C LEU A 43 2.54 -2.73 -1.57
N ILE A 44 1.37 -2.36 -1.06
CA ILE A 44 1.19 -1.19 -0.17
C ILE A 44 0.95 -1.70 1.24
N VAL A 45 1.79 -1.27 2.18
CA VAL A 45 1.75 -1.73 3.58
C VAL A 45 1.61 -0.53 4.50
N PHE A 46 0.58 -0.57 5.34
CA PHE A 46 0.35 0.38 6.40
C PHE A 46 0.99 -0.18 7.67
N THR A 47 1.96 0.53 8.22
CA THR A 47 2.57 0.18 9.50
C THR A 47 2.19 1.16 10.59
N SER A 48 2.61 0.86 11.82
CA SER A 48 2.47 1.77 12.96
C SER A 48 3.18 3.12 12.74
N LEU A 49 4.18 3.18 11.84
CA LEU A 49 5.06 4.34 11.65
C LEU A 49 4.94 5.03 10.29
N ARG A 50 4.68 4.28 9.22
CA ARG A 50 4.78 4.76 7.83
C ARG A 50 3.88 3.99 6.88
N LEU A 51 3.65 4.60 5.72
CA LEU A 51 3.21 3.89 4.54
C LEU A 51 4.44 3.36 3.80
N LEU A 52 4.49 2.06 3.53
CA LEU A 52 5.58 1.40 2.82
C LEU A 52 5.06 0.89 1.47
N LEU A 53 5.70 1.32 0.38
CA LEU A 53 5.45 0.78 -0.95
C LEU A 53 6.60 -0.13 -1.34
N VAL A 54 6.27 -1.35 -1.78
CA VAL A 54 7.24 -2.36 -2.20
C VAL A 54 6.99 -2.67 -3.67
N ASP A 55 7.91 -2.28 -4.53
CA ASP A 55 7.86 -2.55 -5.97
C ASP A 55 8.91 -3.60 -6.33
N LYS A 56 8.48 -4.69 -6.96
CA LYS A 56 9.35 -5.76 -7.45
C LYS A 56 9.68 -5.49 -8.93
N GLN A 57 10.83 -4.87 -9.17
CA GLN A 57 11.30 -4.45 -10.49
C GLN A 57 12.14 -5.51 -11.22
N GLY A 58 12.10 -5.43 -12.56
CA GLY A 58 12.98 -6.14 -13.47
C GLY A 58 12.43 -7.47 -14.01
N ILE A 59 12.97 -7.92 -15.14
CA ILE A 59 12.54 -9.14 -15.86
C ILE A 59 12.65 -10.39 -14.97
N THR A 60 13.60 -10.40 -14.04
CA THR A 60 13.85 -11.51 -13.11
C THR A 60 13.17 -11.34 -11.75
N GLY A 61 12.54 -10.18 -11.48
CA GLY A 61 11.91 -9.86 -10.19
C GLY A 61 12.85 -9.81 -8.99
N LYS A 62 14.18 -9.78 -9.21
CA LYS A 62 15.19 -9.84 -8.14
C LYS A 62 15.48 -8.49 -7.48
N ARG A 63 15.12 -7.38 -8.12
CA ARG A 63 15.32 -6.04 -7.57
C ARG A 63 14.02 -5.61 -6.90
N THR A 64 14.09 -5.34 -5.61
CA THR A 64 12.95 -4.79 -4.87
C THR A 64 13.28 -3.35 -4.47
N GLU A 65 12.39 -2.42 -4.79
CA GLU A 65 12.43 -1.05 -4.29
C GLU A 65 11.48 -0.93 -3.10
N TYR A 66 11.99 -0.36 -2.00
CA TYR A 66 11.22 -0.09 -0.79
C TYR A 66 11.13 1.43 -0.61
N LEU A 67 9.95 2.00 -0.85
CA LEU A 67 9.70 3.43 -0.65
C LEU A 67 8.95 3.64 0.66
N SER A 68 9.65 4.23 1.63
CA SER A 68 9.10 4.56 2.95
C SER A 68 8.57 5.99 2.97
N ILE A 69 7.29 6.15 3.27
CA ILE A 69 6.60 7.44 3.31
C ILE A 69 6.07 7.65 4.73
N PRO A 70 6.71 8.50 5.56
CA PRO A 70 6.19 8.86 6.86
C PRO A 70 4.80 9.48 6.72
N TYR A 71 3.84 9.12 7.58
CA TYR A 71 2.47 9.64 7.45
C TYR A 71 2.41 11.17 7.50
N GLN A 72 3.22 11.79 8.36
CA GLN A 72 3.34 13.25 8.48
C GLN A 72 3.82 13.97 7.20
N SER A 73 4.43 13.24 6.26
CA SER A 73 4.89 13.81 4.99
C SER A 73 3.80 13.83 3.91
N ILE A 74 2.69 13.12 4.12
CA ILE A 74 1.55 13.08 3.20
C ILE A 74 0.63 14.24 3.56
N TYR A 75 0.66 15.31 2.77
CA TYR A 75 -0.16 16.51 3.04
C TYR A 75 -1.51 16.47 2.31
N GLN A 76 -1.63 15.64 1.29
CA GLN A 76 -2.87 15.45 0.53
C GLN A 76 -2.85 14.08 -0.15
N PHE A 77 -4.04 13.51 -0.38
CA PHE A 77 -4.21 12.39 -1.29
C PHE A 77 -5.51 12.55 -2.09
N SER A 78 -5.58 11.90 -3.25
CA SER A 78 -6.78 11.85 -4.10
C SER A 78 -7.07 10.42 -4.50
N ILE A 79 -8.35 10.05 -4.55
CA ILE A 79 -8.80 8.73 -4.97
C ILE A 79 -9.79 8.88 -6.12
N THR A 80 -9.53 8.14 -7.18
CA THR A 80 -10.42 7.99 -8.33
C THR A 80 -10.87 6.54 -8.40
N THR A 81 -12.15 6.28 -8.22
CA THR A 81 -12.70 4.92 -8.31
C THR A 81 -12.97 4.52 -9.76
N ALA A 82 -12.79 3.25 -10.06
CA ALA A 82 -13.19 2.63 -11.32
C ALA A 82 -14.68 2.87 -11.64
N GLY A 83 -14.99 3.26 -12.88
CA GLY A 83 -16.35 3.31 -13.43
C GLY A 83 -16.78 1.99 -14.09
N HIS A 84 -17.94 1.96 -14.75
CA HIS A 84 -18.49 0.76 -15.43
C HIS A 84 -17.63 0.20 -16.59
N PHE A 85 -16.57 0.89 -17.00
CA PHE A 85 -15.70 0.52 -18.10
C PHE A 85 -14.27 0.39 -17.58
N ASP A 86 -13.86 -0.81 -17.16
CA ASP A 86 -12.50 -1.39 -17.02
C ASP A 86 -11.28 -0.51 -16.60
N ILE A 87 -11.49 0.69 -16.07
CA ILE A 87 -10.41 1.58 -15.62
C ILE A 87 -10.09 1.21 -14.18
N ASP A 88 -8.85 0.82 -13.91
CA ASP A 88 -8.34 0.59 -12.55
C ASP A 88 -8.58 1.84 -11.67
N SER A 89 -8.84 1.63 -10.37
CA SER A 89 -8.91 2.75 -9.44
C SER A 89 -7.53 3.35 -9.23
N GLU A 90 -7.46 4.65 -8.99
CA GLU A 90 -6.21 5.40 -8.87
C GLU A 90 -6.12 6.08 -7.50
N LEU A 91 -4.95 5.99 -6.87
CA LEU A 91 -4.56 6.77 -5.71
C LEU A 91 -3.40 7.70 -6.10
N LEU A 92 -3.57 8.99 -5.82
CA LEU A 92 -2.50 9.99 -5.90
C LEU A 92 -2.09 10.40 -4.48
N LEU A 93 -0.82 10.21 -4.12
CA LEU A 93 -0.24 10.65 -2.85
C LEU A 93 0.63 11.88 -3.08
N TYR A 94 0.32 12.97 -2.39
CA TYR A 94 1.10 14.19 -2.42
C TYR A 94 2.03 14.22 -1.21
N ILE A 95 3.34 14.07 -1.49
CA ILE A 95 4.39 13.91 -0.49
C ILE A 95 5.20 15.20 -0.43
N ALA A 96 5.42 15.73 0.77
CA ALA A 96 6.21 16.93 0.99
C ALA A 96 7.62 16.79 0.37
N GLY A 97 8.02 17.77 -0.43
CA GLY A 97 9.31 17.77 -1.14
C GLY A 97 9.32 17.04 -2.48
N SER A 98 8.22 16.41 -2.89
CA SER A 98 8.05 15.89 -4.26
C SER A 98 7.38 16.94 -5.16
N ASN A 99 7.85 17.07 -6.41
CA ASN A 99 7.23 17.95 -7.39
C ASN A 99 5.96 17.36 -8.01
N GLU A 100 5.86 16.03 -8.04
CA GLU A 100 4.74 15.31 -8.62
C GLU A 100 4.15 14.33 -7.58
N PRO A 101 2.82 14.11 -7.59
CA PRO A 101 2.22 13.12 -6.73
C PRO A 101 2.65 11.71 -7.14
N ARG A 102 2.81 10.83 -6.16
CA ARG A 102 3.01 9.41 -6.43
C ARG A 102 1.68 8.81 -6.85
N LYS A 103 1.61 8.34 -8.09
CA LYS A 103 0.45 7.62 -8.64
C LYS A 103 0.56 6.12 -8.35
N ILE A 104 -0.54 5.53 -7.91
CA ILE A 104 -0.68 4.11 -7.58
C ILE A 104 -1.99 3.60 -8.20
N GLU A 105 -1.91 2.50 -8.95
CA GLU A 105 -3.06 1.88 -9.62
C GLU A 105 -3.52 0.63 -8.87
N ILE A 106 -4.83 0.50 -8.69
CA ILE A 106 -5.47 -0.50 -7.85
C ILE A 106 -6.64 -1.13 -8.62
N LYS A 107 -6.55 -2.44 -8.87
CA LYS A 107 -7.59 -3.19 -9.59
C LYS A 107 -8.88 -3.39 -8.79
N SER A 108 -8.78 -3.47 -7.47
CA SER A 108 -9.93 -3.74 -6.61
C SER A 108 -10.58 -2.44 -6.15
N GLY A 109 -11.86 -2.25 -6.50
CA GLY A 109 -12.71 -1.15 -6.03
C GLY A 109 -12.92 -1.17 -4.51
N ASP A 110 -12.99 -2.35 -3.90
CA ASP A 110 -13.14 -2.46 -2.44
C ASP A 110 -11.83 -2.10 -1.71
N ALA A 111 -10.69 -2.49 -2.29
CA ALA A 111 -9.37 -2.18 -1.74
C ALA A 111 -9.11 -0.67 -1.70
N ILE A 112 -9.43 0.06 -2.77
CA ILE A 112 -9.22 1.51 -2.81
C ILE A 112 -10.07 2.23 -1.74
N LEU A 113 -11.28 1.75 -1.45
CA LEU A 113 -12.13 2.29 -0.39
C LEU A 113 -11.60 1.97 1.02
N LYS A 114 -11.03 0.77 1.23
CA LYS A 114 -10.33 0.43 2.49
C LYS A 114 -9.09 1.29 2.69
N ILE A 115 -8.27 1.42 1.65
CA ILE A 115 -7.07 2.28 1.62
C ILE A 115 -7.43 3.73 1.94
N GLN A 116 -8.54 4.24 1.41
CA GLN A 116 -9.05 5.58 1.76
C GLN A 116 -9.25 5.75 3.26
N LYS A 117 -9.98 4.80 3.89
CA LYS A 117 -10.28 4.85 5.33
C LYS A 117 -9.01 4.77 6.18
N LEU A 118 -8.06 3.91 5.80
CA LEU A 118 -6.78 3.76 6.49
C LEU A 118 -5.92 5.01 6.37
N LEU A 119 -5.79 5.59 5.17
CA LEU A 119 -5.05 6.83 4.96
C LEU A 119 -5.62 7.95 5.83
N ILE A 120 -6.94 8.16 5.84
CA ILE A 120 -7.57 9.19 6.68
C ILE A 120 -7.24 8.96 8.16
N THR A 121 -7.34 7.72 8.64
CA THR A 121 -7.04 7.38 10.04
C THR A 121 -5.60 7.69 10.43
N ARG A 122 -4.66 7.57 9.48
CA ARG A 122 -3.22 7.73 9.71
C ARG A 122 -2.71 9.16 9.55
N ILE A 123 -3.24 9.90 8.58
CA ILE A 123 -2.77 11.25 8.29
C ILE A 123 -3.53 12.32 9.08
N SER A 124 -4.74 12.01 9.56
CA SER A 124 -5.52 12.97 10.33
C SER A 124 -4.81 13.28 11.65
N PRO A 125 -4.70 14.55 12.05
CA PRO A 125 -4.13 14.90 13.34
C PRO A 125 -4.97 14.24 14.44
N LYS A 126 -4.32 13.39 15.24
CA LYS A 126 -4.92 12.90 16.48
C LYS A 126 -5.00 14.09 17.43
N GLY A 127 -6.21 14.62 17.60
CA GLY A 127 -6.50 15.69 18.56
C GLY A 127 -6.26 15.26 20.00
#